data_AF-A0AB34VF97-F1
#
_entry.id   AF-A0AB34VF97-F1
#
_cell.length_a   1.000
_cell.length_b   1.000
_cell.length_c   1.000
_cell.angle_alpha   90.00
_cell.angle_beta   90.00
_cell.angle_gamma   90.00
#
_symmetry.space_group_name_H-M   'P 1'
#
loop_
_entity.id
_entity.type
_entity.pdbx_description
1 polymer ?
#
loop_
_entity_poly.entity_id
_entity_poly.type
_entity_poly.pdbx_seq_one_letter_code
_entity_poly.pdbx_strand_id
1 'polypeptide(L)'
;MSYPYLKYSSSIEEEPNLLKLFIDDSEVTIETNEPEQLRKTMLCMDGTKSIHTLAAENSYSQNDFESLLSQLKSVGAIEILDKNDTLTVEPQAFAKICRQVFPQWKKDVFTLDFWHHLTSGQLSISSFAGWMLENFHFIEGATKRLSLVTATSNKNRKIRELFSQHFIEEYNHQLFFLKALQRLGFSKSQVLNHTPLPSTQAIINHMRESARTDTIAYAACSAFLESTGGDRKDGMLFYDALTKHYDKEQKGIIKPLVDHAFLDEEYGHNDWLEKVCSCVAVLDKERSDEALSAAQMLVETLKMWTWDMSVHYENIPFEELTNACRYR
;
A
#
# COMPACT_ATOMS: atom_id res chain seq x y z
N MET A 1 -18.13 -3.89 24.59
CA MET A 1 -17.80 -2.51 25.05
C MET A 1 -17.64 -1.62 23.83
N SER A 2 -17.91 -0.32 23.94
CA SER A 2 -17.86 0.62 22.81
C SER A 2 -16.57 1.44 22.83
N TYR A 3 -15.92 1.58 21.67
CA TYR A 3 -14.60 2.18 21.49
C TYR A 3 -14.66 3.22 20.37
N PRO A 4 -14.43 4.51 20.65
CA PRO A 4 -14.45 5.52 19.61
C PRO A 4 -13.18 5.44 18.76
N TYR A 5 -13.36 5.53 17.44
CA TYR A 5 -12.32 5.58 16.42
C TYR A 5 -12.50 6.83 15.56
N LEU A 6 -11.52 7.72 15.58
CA LEU A 6 -11.41 8.88 14.71
C LEU A 6 -10.97 8.40 13.33
N LYS A 7 -11.75 8.75 12.30
CA LYS A 7 -11.44 8.32 10.94
C LYS A 7 -10.11 8.90 10.48
N TYR A 8 -9.28 8.04 9.86
CA TYR A 8 -7.93 8.37 9.40
C TYR A 8 -7.86 9.53 8.39
N SER A 9 -8.96 9.82 7.67
CA SER A 9 -9.05 10.96 6.75
C SER A 9 -9.25 12.32 7.44
N SER A 10 -9.22 12.38 8.77
CA SER A 10 -9.43 13.61 9.54
C SER A 10 -8.12 14.36 9.77
N SER A 11 -7.90 15.52 9.15
CA SER A 11 -6.88 16.47 9.66
C SER A 11 -7.51 17.41 10.69
N ILE A 12 -6.73 17.79 11.70
CA ILE A 12 -7.18 18.63 12.82
C ILE A 12 -6.36 19.92 12.84
N GLU A 13 -7.02 21.05 12.66
CA GLU A 13 -6.44 22.37 12.86
C GLU A 13 -6.99 23.03 14.13
N GLU A 14 -6.10 23.61 14.91
CA GLU A 14 -6.41 24.25 16.18
C GLU A 14 -6.44 25.77 16.02
N GLU A 15 -7.52 26.41 16.48
CA GLU A 15 -7.64 27.86 16.59
C GLU A 15 -8.06 28.24 18.03
N PRO A 16 -7.88 29.50 18.47
CA PRO A 16 -8.02 29.88 19.88
C PRO A 16 -9.35 29.51 20.57
N ASN A 17 -10.46 29.38 19.82
CA ASN A 17 -11.78 29.04 20.37
C ASN A 17 -12.54 28.00 19.52
N LEU A 18 -11.87 27.32 18.60
CA LEU A 18 -12.49 26.31 17.76
C LEU A 18 -11.47 25.29 17.26
N LEU A 19 -11.98 24.14 16.86
CA LEU A 19 -11.21 23.08 16.24
C LEU A 19 -11.84 22.75 14.89
N LYS A 20 -11.02 22.80 13.83
CA LYS A 20 -11.44 22.45 12.47
C LYS A 20 -11.05 21.02 12.16
N LEU A 21 -12.02 20.26 11.69
CA LEU A 21 -11.88 18.89 11.22
C LEU A 21 -12.10 18.87 9.73
N PHE A 22 -11.10 18.42 8.99
CA PHE A 22 -11.24 18.16 7.56
C PHE A 22 -11.45 16.67 7.39
N ILE A 23 -12.68 16.24 7.12
CA ILE A 23 -13.07 14.84 6.97
C ILE A 23 -13.49 14.65 5.52
N ASP A 24 -12.70 13.85 4.79
CA ASP A 24 -12.85 13.66 3.36
C ASP A 24 -12.83 15.02 2.61
N ASP A 25 -13.94 15.43 1.99
CA ASP A 25 -14.07 16.72 1.28
C ASP A 25 -14.88 17.76 2.09
N SER A 26 -15.09 17.54 3.39
CA SER A 26 -15.93 18.39 4.26
C SER A 26 -15.14 19.01 5.40
N GLU A 27 -15.39 20.29 5.65
CA GLU A 27 -14.91 21.00 6.84
C GLU A 27 -15.99 21.00 7.92
N VAL A 28 -15.63 20.58 9.13
CA VAL A 28 -16.48 20.61 10.31
C VAL A 28 -15.80 21.42 11.40
N THR A 29 -16.50 22.45 11.87
CA THR A 29 -16.00 23.33 12.95
C THR A 29 -16.66 22.98 14.26
N ILE A 30 -15.86 22.77 15.30
CA ILE A 30 -16.32 22.57 16.68
C ILE A 30 -15.88 23.76 17.52
N GLU A 31 -16.84 24.55 17.98
CA GLU A 31 -16.58 25.63 18.94
C GLU A 31 -16.27 25.04 20.31
N THR A 32 -15.15 25.44 20.92
CA THR A 32 -14.74 24.98 22.25
C THR A 32 -13.82 25.98 22.92
N ASN A 33 -13.94 26.12 24.24
CA ASN A 33 -13.04 26.94 25.05
C ASN A 33 -11.71 26.22 25.37
N GLU A 34 -11.60 24.93 25.02
CA GLU A 34 -10.44 24.08 25.31
C GLU A 34 -10.02 23.27 24.06
N PRO A 35 -9.60 23.93 22.95
CA PRO A 35 -9.34 23.28 21.67
C PRO A 35 -8.14 22.30 21.73
N GLU A 36 -7.09 22.61 22.50
CA GLU A 36 -5.94 21.73 22.70
C GLU A 36 -6.34 20.39 23.37
N GLN A 37 -7.16 20.45 24.42
CA GLN A 37 -7.63 19.28 25.15
C GLN A 37 -8.56 18.42 24.29
N LEU A 38 -9.45 19.06 23.52
CA LEU A 38 -10.31 18.36 22.57
C LEU A 38 -9.48 17.65 21.49
N ARG A 39 -8.49 18.34 20.90
CA ARG A 39 -7.57 17.75 19.91
C ARG A 39 -6.86 16.52 20.46
N LYS A 40 -6.28 16.63 21.67
CA LYS A 40 -5.58 15.50 22.33
C LYS A 40 -6.52 14.33 22.57
N THR A 41 -7.74 14.61 23.03
CA THR A 41 -8.76 13.58 23.28
C THR A 41 -9.15 12.87 21.98
N MET A 42 -9.36 13.62 20.90
CA MET A 42 -9.67 13.08 19.57
C MET A 42 -8.54 12.21 19.01
N LEU A 43 -7.28 12.64 19.17
CA LEU A 43 -6.11 11.85 18.75
C LEU A 43 -5.97 10.53 19.54
N CYS A 44 -6.59 10.41 20.72
CA CYS A 44 -6.66 9.18 21.50
C CYS A 44 -7.87 8.29 21.16
N MET A 45 -8.78 8.74 20.28
CA MET A 45 -9.87 7.92 19.75
C MET A 45 -9.33 7.02 18.64
N ASP A 46 -8.45 6.08 18.98
CA ASP A 46 -7.82 5.15 18.03
C ASP A 46 -8.50 3.77 18.04
N GLY A 47 -9.65 3.65 18.69
CA GLY A 47 -10.36 2.38 18.88
C GLY A 47 -9.72 1.44 19.90
N THR A 48 -8.63 1.82 20.59
CA THR A 48 -7.98 0.96 21.59
C THR A 48 -8.60 1.11 22.98
N LYS A 49 -9.05 2.31 23.34
CA LYS A 49 -9.60 2.64 24.66
C LYS A 49 -11.13 2.73 24.65
N SER A 50 -11.76 2.27 25.73
CA SER A 50 -13.22 2.37 25.87
C SER A 50 -13.66 3.83 26.08
N ILE A 51 -14.92 4.13 25.77
CA ILE A 51 -15.53 5.45 26.05
C ILE A 51 -15.27 5.86 27.52
N HIS A 52 -15.47 4.94 28.46
CA HIS A 52 -15.26 5.20 29.89
C HIS A 52 -13.80 5.50 30.23
N THR A 53 -12.85 4.76 29.66
CA THR A 53 -11.41 4.99 29.87
C THR A 53 -10.99 6.36 29.33
N LEU A 54 -11.43 6.71 28.12
CA LEU A 54 -11.10 7.99 27.49
C LEU A 54 -11.71 9.17 28.23
N ALA A 55 -12.96 9.05 28.71
CA ALA A 55 -13.59 10.08 29.52
C ALA A 55 -12.78 10.35 30.80
N ALA A 56 -12.39 9.28 31.51
CA ALA A 56 -11.61 9.39 32.74
C ALA A 56 -10.21 9.99 32.54
N GLU A 57 -9.48 9.57 31.49
CA GLU A 57 -8.13 10.05 31.22
C GLU A 57 -8.08 11.52 30.76
N ASN A 58 -9.16 12.01 30.14
CA ASN A 58 -9.25 13.38 29.62
C ASN A 58 -10.13 14.28 30.50
N SER A 59 -10.43 13.86 31.74
CA SER A 59 -11.21 14.63 32.72
C SER A 59 -12.61 15.06 32.26
N TYR A 60 -13.25 14.31 31.37
CA TYR A 60 -14.65 14.54 31.00
C TYR A 60 -15.59 13.80 31.95
N SER A 61 -16.77 14.39 32.21
CA SER A 61 -17.87 13.61 32.77
C SER A 61 -18.38 12.62 31.71
N GLN A 62 -18.91 11.47 32.16
CA GLN A 62 -19.43 10.45 31.23
C GLN A 62 -20.49 11.02 30.27
N ASN A 63 -21.39 11.87 30.78
CA ASN A 63 -22.46 12.48 29.99
C ASN A 63 -21.92 13.51 28.98
N ASP A 64 -20.95 14.34 29.38
CA ASP A 64 -20.35 15.33 28.48
C ASP A 64 -19.56 14.65 27.37
N PHE A 65 -18.86 13.55 27.71
CA PHE A 65 -18.11 12.78 26.73
C PHE A 65 -19.03 12.05 25.75
N GLU A 66 -20.13 11.45 26.21
CA GLU A 66 -21.12 10.83 25.32
C GLU A 66 -21.83 11.85 24.42
N SER A 67 -22.07 13.07 24.91
CA SER A 67 -22.58 14.19 24.11
C SER A 67 -21.59 14.59 23.01
N LEU A 68 -20.31 14.74 23.36
CA LEU A 68 -19.24 15.02 22.41
C LEU A 68 -19.13 13.92 21.34
N LEU A 69 -19.12 12.65 21.74
CA LEU A 69 -19.08 11.52 20.80
C LEU A 69 -20.31 11.50 19.90
N SER A 70 -21.49 11.84 20.40
CA SER A 70 -22.71 11.95 19.60
C SER A 70 -22.62 13.04 18.55
N GLN A 71 -22.06 14.21 18.90
CA GLN A 71 -21.80 15.30 17.97
C GLN A 71 -20.80 14.87 16.89
N LEU A 72 -19.65 14.33 17.29
CA LEU A 72 -18.61 13.83 16.37
C LEU A 72 -19.13 12.72 15.45
N LYS A 73 -19.99 11.84 15.96
CA LYS A 73 -20.62 10.77 15.16
C LYS A 73 -21.63 11.34 14.16
N SER A 74 -22.41 12.35 14.56
CA SER A 74 -23.42 12.98 13.69
C SER A 74 -22.82 13.67 12.48
N VAL A 75 -21.60 14.19 12.61
CA VAL A 75 -20.82 14.81 11.53
C VAL A 75 -19.90 13.81 10.82
N GLY A 76 -19.96 12.53 11.18
CA GLY A 76 -19.21 11.46 10.54
C GLY A 76 -17.71 11.43 10.86
N ALA A 77 -17.24 12.21 11.84
CA ALA A 77 -15.83 12.29 12.25
C ALA A 77 -15.32 11.01 12.92
N ILE A 78 -16.19 10.37 13.69
CA ILE A 78 -15.84 9.14 14.43
C ILE A 78 -16.78 7.99 14.09
N GLU A 79 -16.27 6.78 14.31
CA GLU A 79 -17.04 5.55 14.37
C GLU A 79 -17.00 4.99 15.79
N ILE A 80 -18.10 4.41 16.26
CA ILE A 80 -18.13 3.71 17.55
C ILE A 80 -18.05 2.22 17.26
N LEU A 81 -16.91 1.63 17.59
CA LEU A 81 -16.64 0.22 17.40
C LEU A 81 -17.16 -0.56 18.61
N ASP A 82 -18.04 -1.51 18.38
CA ASP A 82 -18.37 -2.51 19.39
C ASP A 82 -17.38 -3.66 19.26
N LYS A 83 -16.39 -3.71 20.16
CA LYS A 83 -15.59 -4.93 20.31
C LYS A 83 -16.48 -5.96 21.00
N ASN A 84 -17.06 -6.84 20.19
CA ASN A 84 -17.41 -8.16 20.67
C ASN A 84 -16.10 -8.88 20.98
N ASP A 85 -15.98 -9.49 22.17
CA ASP A 85 -14.81 -10.29 22.61
C ASP A 85 -14.69 -11.61 21.82
N THR A 86 -15.07 -11.62 20.54
CA THR A 86 -14.79 -12.75 19.66
C THR A 86 -13.29 -12.76 19.38
N LEU A 87 -12.60 -13.72 19.98
CA LEU A 87 -11.18 -13.99 19.77
C LEU A 87 -10.86 -14.42 18.32
N THR A 88 -11.88 -14.64 17.50
CA THR A 88 -11.77 -15.15 16.14
C THR A 88 -12.55 -14.28 15.17
N VAL A 89 -12.02 -14.13 13.98
CA VAL A 89 -12.63 -13.50 12.81
C VAL A 89 -12.89 -14.60 11.77
N GLU A 90 -14.02 -14.51 11.07
CA GLU A 90 -14.28 -15.42 9.95
C GLU A 90 -13.33 -15.05 8.79
N PRO A 91 -12.55 -16.01 8.23
CA PRO A 91 -11.52 -15.71 7.24
C PRO A 91 -12.01 -14.93 6.00
N GLN A 92 -13.22 -15.21 5.49
CA GLN A 92 -13.78 -14.46 4.36
C GLN A 92 -14.21 -13.04 4.76
N ALA A 93 -14.68 -12.84 6.00
CA ALA A 93 -14.96 -11.53 6.54
C ALA A 93 -13.69 -10.68 6.63
N PHE A 94 -12.54 -11.27 6.99
CA PHE A 94 -11.25 -10.58 6.93
C PHE A 94 -10.90 -10.14 5.50
N ALA A 95 -11.03 -11.04 4.51
CA ALA A 95 -10.79 -10.69 3.11
C ALA A 95 -11.69 -9.53 2.64
N LYS A 96 -12.96 -9.55 3.06
CA LYS A 96 -13.92 -8.46 2.78
C LYS A 96 -13.51 -7.13 3.42
N ILE A 97 -13.00 -7.14 4.65
CA ILE A 97 -12.48 -5.94 5.31
C ILE A 97 -11.31 -5.36 4.50
N CYS A 98 -10.34 -6.20 4.10
CA CYS A 98 -9.24 -5.76 3.24
C CYS A 98 -9.75 -5.10 1.94
N ARG A 99 -10.75 -5.70 1.27
CA ARG A 99 -11.36 -5.12 0.07
C ARG A 99 -12.02 -3.76 0.28
N GLN A 100 -12.55 -3.51 1.48
CA GLN A 100 -13.18 -2.23 1.81
C GLN A 100 -12.14 -1.13 2.02
N VAL A 101 -10.98 -1.46 2.59
CA VAL A 101 -9.93 -0.46 2.89
C VAL A 101 -8.97 -0.21 1.72
N PHE A 102 -8.73 -1.21 0.87
CA PHE A 102 -7.78 -1.08 -0.25
C PHE A 102 -8.09 0.09 -1.21
N PRO A 103 -9.34 0.42 -1.58
CA PRO A 103 -9.62 1.57 -2.43
C PRO A 103 -9.09 2.89 -1.87
N GLN A 104 -9.24 3.13 -0.56
CA GLN A 104 -8.71 4.34 0.07
C GLN A 104 -7.18 4.33 0.08
N TRP A 105 -6.56 3.21 0.47
CA TRP A 105 -5.09 3.09 0.45
C TRP A 105 -4.50 3.22 -0.95
N LYS A 106 -5.21 2.73 -1.99
CA LYS A 106 -4.83 2.94 -3.39
C LYS A 106 -4.90 4.42 -3.74
N LYS A 107 -5.95 5.15 -3.33
CA LYS A 107 -6.02 6.60 -3.51
C LYS A 107 -4.79 7.25 -2.86
N ASP A 108 -4.51 6.94 -1.59
CA ASP A 108 -3.41 7.55 -0.84
C ASP A 108 -2.01 7.33 -1.46
N VAL A 109 -1.79 6.22 -2.17
CA VAL A 109 -0.52 5.91 -2.84
C VAL A 109 -0.50 6.46 -4.27
N PHE A 110 -1.55 6.25 -5.05
CA PHE A 110 -1.56 6.49 -6.49
C PHE A 110 -2.02 7.91 -6.88
N THR A 111 -2.44 8.74 -5.91
CA THR A 111 -2.66 10.18 -6.15
C THR A 111 -1.46 11.06 -5.76
N LEU A 112 -0.34 10.46 -5.35
CA LEU A 112 0.89 11.22 -5.08
C LEU A 112 1.42 11.86 -6.37
N ASP A 113 2.03 13.05 -6.24
CA ASP A 113 2.52 13.87 -7.35
C ASP A 113 3.40 13.09 -8.33
N PHE A 114 4.21 12.15 -7.82
CA PHE A 114 5.04 11.28 -8.65
C PHE A 114 4.24 10.61 -9.79
N TRP A 115 3.07 10.05 -9.51
CA TRP A 115 2.26 9.34 -10.52
C TRP A 115 1.62 10.31 -11.52
N HIS A 116 1.22 11.49 -11.05
CA HIS A 116 0.77 12.57 -11.92
C HIS A 116 1.90 13.05 -12.84
N HIS A 117 3.10 13.31 -12.30
CA HIS A 117 4.26 13.74 -13.07
C HIS A 117 4.70 12.67 -14.08
N LEU A 118 4.63 11.40 -13.70
CA LEU A 118 4.92 10.28 -14.59
C LEU A 118 3.91 10.25 -15.75
N THR A 119 2.61 10.28 -15.49
CA THR A 119 1.60 10.20 -16.56
C THR A 119 1.46 11.48 -17.40
N SER A 120 1.80 12.65 -16.85
CA SER A 120 1.78 13.91 -17.60
C SER A 120 3.09 14.20 -18.36
N GLY A 121 4.12 13.36 -18.19
CA GLY A 121 5.42 13.53 -18.82
C GLY A 121 6.28 14.64 -18.21
N GLN A 122 6.01 15.01 -16.96
CA GLN A 122 6.77 16.03 -16.22
C GLN A 122 8.04 15.45 -15.57
N LEU A 123 8.11 14.13 -15.33
CA LEU A 123 9.36 13.52 -14.85
C LEU A 123 10.44 13.58 -15.93
N SER A 124 11.68 13.81 -15.51
CA SER A 124 12.85 13.66 -16.36
C SER A 124 12.99 12.22 -16.88
N ILE A 125 13.74 12.04 -17.97
CA ILE A 125 14.03 10.69 -18.49
C ILE A 125 14.82 9.84 -17.47
N SER A 126 15.62 10.49 -16.62
CA SER A 126 16.32 9.85 -15.51
C SER A 126 15.36 9.34 -14.44
N SER A 127 14.38 10.15 -14.04
CA SER A 127 13.33 9.78 -13.09
C SER A 127 12.46 8.63 -13.63
N PHE A 128 12.13 8.64 -14.92
CA PHE A 128 11.46 7.52 -15.58
C PHE A 128 12.32 6.24 -15.63
N ALA A 129 13.61 6.37 -15.95
CA ALA A 129 14.55 5.23 -15.91
C ALA A 129 14.69 4.65 -14.51
N GLY A 130 14.79 5.52 -13.50
CA GLY A 130 14.85 5.17 -12.09
C GLY A 130 13.63 4.38 -11.63
N TRP A 131 12.43 4.83 -12.00
CA TRP A 131 11.20 4.08 -11.75
C TRP A 131 11.24 2.66 -12.32
N MET A 132 11.72 2.48 -13.55
CA MET A 132 11.86 1.14 -14.14
C MET A 132 12.94 0.29 -13.46
N LEU A 133 14.06 0.89 -13.04
CA LEU A 133 15.13 0.19 -12.30
C LEU A 133 14.63 -0.30 -10.94
N GLU A 134 13.92 0.55 -10.19
CA GLU A 134 13.39 0.14 -8.88
C GLU A 134 12.30 -0.93 -9.02
N ASN A 135 11.44 -0.83 -10.03
CA ASN A 135 10.46 -1.89 -10.31
C ASN A 135 11.12 -3.20 -10.72
N PHE A 136 12.20 -3.16 -11.51
CA PHE A 136 12.97 -4.36 -11.83
C PHE A 136 13.41 -5.10 -10.55
N HIS A 137 13.98 -4.40 -9.57
CA HIS A 137 14.43 -5.01 -8.32
C HIS A 137 13.28 -5.47 -7.43
N PHE A 138 12.20 -4.69 -7.35
CA PHE A 138 11.02 -5.07 -6.59
C PHE A 138 10.39 -6.38 -7.12
N ILE A 139 10.24 -6.48 -8.44
CA ILE A 139 9.68 -7.67 -9.11
C ILE A 139 10.68 -8.85 -9.07
N GLU A 140 11.98 -8.62 -9.24
CA GLU A 140 13.01 -9.66 -9.05
C GLU A 140 12.94 -10.26 -7.62
N GLY A 141 12.56 -9.44 -6.65
CA GLY A 141 12.29 -9.84 -5.27
C GLY A 141 11.09 -10.78 -5.09
N ALA A 142 10.17 -10.89 -6.07
CA ALA A 142 8.94 -11.68 -5.98
C ALA A 142 9.23 -13.17 -5.71
N THR A 143 10.16 -13.77 -6.45
CA THR A 143 10.57 -15.18 -6.26
C THR A 143 11.12 -15.45 -4.85
N LYS A 144 11.89 -14.50 -4.31
CA LYS A 144 12.48 -14.61 -2.97
C LYS A 144 11.39 -14.53 -1.89
N ARG A 145 10.38 -13.67 -2.02
CA ARG A 145 9.27 -13.62 -1.05
C ARG A 145 8.29 -14.79 -1.21
N LEU A 146 8.00 -15.23 -2.43
CA LEU A 146 7.09 -16.34 -2.70
C LEU A 146 7.64 -17.69 -2.24
N SER A 147 8.94 -17.93 -2.40
CA SER A 147 9.59 -19.12 -1.85
C SER A 147 9.52 -19.17 -0.31
N LEU A 148 9.62 -18.02 0.37
CA LEU A 148 9.51 -17.93 1.83
C LEU A 148 8.08 -18.26 2.30
N VAL A 149 7.06 -17.62 1.74
CA VAL A 149 5.67 -17.90 2.15
C VAL A 149 5.25 -19.32 1.80
N THR A 150 5.75 -19.88 0.69
CA THR A 150 5.55 -21.30 0.34
C THR A 150 6.12 -22.22 1.42
N ALA A 151 7.31 -21.92 1.94
CA ALA A 151 7.92 -22.66 3.03
C ALA A 151 7.14 -22.50 4.35
N THR A 152 6.71 -21.28 4.69
CA THR A 152 5.89 -20.98 5.88
C THR A 152 4.51 -21.66 5.82
N SER A 153 3.99 -21.92 4.62
CA SER A 153 2.72 -22.61 4.39
C SER A 153 2.77 -24.13 4.61
N ASN A 154 3.84 -24.67 5.20
CA ASN A 154 4.08 -26.12 5.30
C ASN A 154 2.95 -26.92 5.99
N LYS A 155 2.23 -26.30 6.94
CA LYS A 155 1.10 -26.92 7.67
C LYS A 155 -0.19 -26.97 6.87
N ASN A 156 -0.35 -26.16 5.82
CA ASN A 156 -1.55 -26.14 5.00
C ASN A 156 -1.19 -26.40 3.53
N ARG A 157 -1.40 -27.64 3.10
CA ARG A 157 -1.06 -28.09 1.74
C ARG A 157 -1.71 -27.23 0.65
N LYS A 158 -2.97 -26.82 0.82
CA LYS A 158 -3.69 -26.03 -0.18
C LYS A 158 -3.08 -24.64 -0.34
N ILE A 159 -2.77 -23.97 0.78
CA ILE A 159 -2.09 -22.66 0.76
C ILE A 159 -0.70 -22.80 0.13
N ARG A 160 0.03 -23.87 0.44
CA ARG A 160 1.33 -24.13 -0.17
C ARG A 160 1.23 -24.34 -1.69
N GLU A 161 0.22 -25.08 -2.15
CA GLU A 161 -0.04 -25.26 -3.59
C GLU A 161 -0.34 -23.94 -4.28
N LEU A 162 -1.16 -23.07 -3.67
CA LEU A 162 -1.42 -21.72 -4.19
C LEU A 162 -0.11 -20.94 -4.35
N PHE A 163 0.68 -20.76 -3.28
CA PHE A 163 1.92 -19.98 -3.39
C PHE A 163 3.00 -20.62 -4.27
N SER A 164 2.98 -21.94 -4.42
CA SER A 164 3.86 -22.62 -5.39
C SER A 164 3.49 -22.29 -6.83
N GLN A 165 2.19 -22.21 -7.13
CA GLN A 165 1.71 -21.78 -8.44
C GLN A 165 2.09 -20.32 -8.70
N HIS A 166 1.84 -19.43 -7.73
CA HIS A 166 2.19 -18.02 -7.86
C HIS A 166 3.70 -17.80 -8.04
N PHE A 167 4.54 -18.59 -7.35
CA PHE A 167 5.98 -18.58 -7.60
C PHE A 167 6.35 -18.90 -9.05
N ILE A 168 5.68 -19.90 -9.65
CA ILE A 168 5.93 -20.31 -11.04
C ILE A 168 5.45 -19.25 -12.02
N GLU A 169 4.38 -18.53 -11.71
CA GLU A 169 3.85 -17.45 -12.56
C GLU A 169 4.80 -16.24 -12.56
N GLU A 170 5.32 -15.85 -11.40
CA GLU A 170 6.14 -14.64 -11.22
C GLU A 170 7.63 -14.81 -11.57
N TYR A 171 8.11 -16.04 -11.84
CA TYR A 171 9.55 -16.35 -11.84
C TYR A 171 10.41 -15.52 -12.80
N ASN A 172 9.79 -14.98 -13.85
CA ASN A 172 10.45 -14.25 -14.92
C ASN A 172 9.87 -12.85 -15.19
N HIS A 173 8.97 -12.35 -14.34
CA HIS A 173 8.31 -11.05 -14.56
C HIS A 173 9.27 -9.86 -14.61
N GLN A 174 10.38 -9.92 -13.87
CA GLN A 174 11.46 -8.93 -13.93
C GLN A 174 12.06 -8.78 -15.33
N LEU A 175 11.93 -9.79 -16.20
CA LEU A 175 12.44 -9.73 -17.57
C LEU A 175 11.67 -8.72 -18.44
N PHE A 176 10.42 -8.39 -18.12
CA PHE A 176 9.69 -7.33 -18.82
C PHE A 176 10.34 -5.96 -18.59
N PHE A 177 10.65 -5.63 -17.34
CA PHE A 177 11.38 -4.42 -16.99
C PHE A 177 12.80 -4.41 -17.56
N LEU A 178 13.51 -5.54 -17.53
CA LEU A 178 14.82 -5.64 -18.15
C LEU A 178 14.78 -5.34 -19.66
N LYS A 179 13.78 -5.88 -20.38
CA LYS A 179 13.60 -5.60 -21.81
C LYS A 179 13.30 -4.13 -22.07
N ALA A 180 12.47 -3.49 -21.23
CA ALA A 180 12.16 -2.07 -21.33
C ALA A 180 13.42 -1.21 -21.10
N LEU A 181 14.18 -1.50 -20.04
CA LEU A 181 15.45 -0.82 -19.72
C LEU A 181 16.49 -1.00 -20.84
N GLN A 182 16.56 -2.17 -21.46
CA GLN A 182 17.44 -2.39 -22.62
C GLN A 182 17.06 -1.52 -23.83
N ARG A 183 15.77 -1.33 -24.09
CA ARG A 183 15.28 -0.42 -25.13
C ARG A 183 15.56 1.05 -24.80
N LEU A 184 15.64 1.37 -23.50
CA LEU A 184 16.04 2.70 -23.02
C LEU A 184 17.56 2.94 -23.08
N GLY A 185 18.37 1.90 -23.27
CA GLY A 185 19.83 2.01 -23.49
C GLY A 185 20.69 1.35 -22.40
N PHE A 186 20.09 0.68 -21.41
CA PHE A 186 20.85 -0.04 -20.39
C PHE A 186 21.33 -1.40 -20.91
N SER A 187 22.56 -1.79 -20.57
CA SER A 187 22.98 -3.18 -20.70
C SER A 187 22.42 -4.02 -19.54
N LYS A 188 22.31 -5.34 -19.76
CA LYS A 188 21.90 -6.28 -18.70
C LYS A 188 22.78 -6.18 -17.45
N SER A 189 24.08 -6.01 -17.62
CA SER A 189 25.01 -5.89 -16.48
C SER A 189 24.74 -4.65 -15.63
N GLN A 190 24.38 -3.54 -16.25
CA GLN A 190 24.07 -2.30 -15.53
C GLN A 190 22.80 -2.45 -14.69
N VAL A 191 21.75 -3.07 -15.26
CA VAL A 191 20.51 -3.32 -14.53
C VAL A 191 20.74 -4.27 -13.34
N LEU A 192 21.51 -5.35 -13.55
CA LEU A 192 21.78 -6.32 -12.47
C LEU A 192 22.68 -5.77 -11.36
N ASN A 193 23.62 -4.89 -11.69
CA ASN A 193 24.55 -4.29 -10.74
C ASN A 193 24.04 -2.96 -10.18
N HIS A 194 22.86 -2.49 -10.61
CA HIS A 194 22.24 -1.32 -10.03
C HIS A 194 21.92 -1.59 -8.56
N THR A 195 22.31 -0.65 -7.70
CA THR A 195 22.00 -0.75 -6.27
C THR A 195 20.61 -0.16 -6.06
N PRO A 196 19.63 -0.96 -5.62
CA PRO A 196 18.28 -0.45 -5.39
C PRO A 196 18.29 0.61 -4.29
N LEU A 197 17.32 1.52 -4.35
CA LEU A 197 17.16 2.54 -3.32
C LEU A 197 16.88 1.92 -1.94
N PRO A 198 17.23 2.62 -0.83
CA PRO A 198 16.88 2.16 0.52
C PRO A 198 15.40 1.86 0.69
N SER A 199 14.52 2.67 0.11
CA SER A 199 13.06 2.45 0.15
C SER A 199 12.62 1.23 -0.67
N THR A 200 13.22 0.96 -1.83
CA THR A 200 13.00 -0.28 -2.60
C THR A 200 13.39 -1.50 -1.77
N GLN A 201 14.54 -1.43 -1.10
CA GLN A 201 15.00 -2.50 -0.22
C GLN A 201 14.08 -2.66 1.00
N ALA A 202 13.50 -1.56 1.52
CA ALA A 202 12.53 -1.59 2.61
C ALA A 202 11.26 -2.34 2.21
N ILE A 203 10.68 -2.06 1.03
CA ILE A 203 9.51 -2.80 0.56
C ILE A 203 9.83 -4.29 0.38
N ILE A 204 10.95 -4.61 -0.28
CA ILE A 204 11.37 -6.00 -0.49
C ILE A 204 11.52 -6.73 0.84
N ASN A 205 12.13 -6.09 1.84
CA ASN A 205 12.33 -6.68 3.16
C ASN A 205 11.03 -6.83 3.93
N HIS A 206 10.14 -5.83 3.89
CA HIS A 206 8.82 -5.91 4.51
C HIS A 206 7.99 -7.07 3.95
N MET A 207 7.99 -7.24 2.63
CA MET A 207 7.30 -8.35 1.98
C MET A 207 7.93 -9.71 2.34
N ARG A 208 9.26 -9.79 2.46
CA ARG A 208 9.95 -11.02 2.91
C ARG A 208 9.67 -11.34 4.37
N GLU A 209 9.62 -10.34 5.23
CA GLU A 209 9.30 -10.51 6.65
C GLU A 209 7.87 -11.01 6.80
N SER A 210 6.91 -10.36 6.12
CA SER A 210 5.52 -10.81 6.05
C SER A 210 5.43 -12.27 5.58
N ALA A 211 6.16 -12.63 4.51
CA ALA A 211 6.21 -13.99 3.97
C ALA A 211 6.76 -15.03 4.95
N ARG A 212 7.76 -14.67 5.74
CA ARG A 212 8.40 -15.57 6.72
C ARG A 212 7.54 -15.78 7.95
N THR A 213 6.85 -14.74 8.38
CA THR A 213 6.16 -14.72 9.66
C THR A 213 4.76 -15.30 9.55
N ASP A 214 3.98 -14.92 8.54
CA ASP A 214 2.61 -15.43 8.42
C ASP A 214 2.03 -15.42 6.99
N THR A 215 1.33 -16.50 6.64
CA THR A 215 0.74 -16.66 5.31
C THR A 215 -0.41 -15.70 5.02
N ILE A 216 -1.20 -15.33 6.03
CA ILE A 216 -2.31 -14.37 5.90
C ILE A 216 -1.76 -12.94 5.82
N ALA A 217 -0.75 -12.60 6.61
CA ALA A 217 -0.06 -11.31 6.50
C ALA A 217 0.52 -11.10 5.09
N TYR A 218 1.25 -12.08 4.57
CA TYR A 218 1.75 -12.01 3.19
C TYR A 218 0.62 -11.94 2.16
N ALA A 219 -0.44 -12.75 2.31
CA ALA A 219 -1.57 -12.74 1.39
C ALA A 219 -2.28 -11.39 1.37
N ALA A 220 -2.44 -10.72 2.52
CA ALA A 220 -3.03 -9.38 2.60
C ALA A 220 -2.16 -8.33 1.88
N CYS A 221 -0.84 -8.35 2.12
CA CYS A 221 0.12 -7.50 1.41
C CYS A 221 0.08 -7.74 -0.11
N SER A 222 0.11 -9.00 -0.54
CA SER A 222 0.04 -9.36 -1.96
C SER A 222 -1.27 -8.90 -2.58
N ALA A 223 -2.40 -9.15 -1.92
CA ALA A 223 -3.71 -8.78 -2.44
C ALA A 223 -3.91 -7.27 -2.59
N PHE A 224 -3.27 -6.45 -1.74
CA PHE A 224 -3.25 -5.00 -1.96
C PHE A 224 -2.58 -4.67 -3.30
N LEU A 225 -1.41 -5.24 -3.58
CA LEU A 225 -0.68 -5.05 -4.85
C LEU A 225 -1.49 -5.56 -6.04
N GLU A 226 -2.03 -6.78 -5.98
CA GLU A 226 -2.85 -7.36 -7.05
C GLU A 226 -4.13 -6.53 -7.32
N SER A 227 -4.71 -5.92 -6.27
CA SER A 227 -5.90 -5.07 -6.42
C SER A 227 -5.66 -3.79 -7.23
N THR A 228 -4.41 -3.48 -7.56
CA THR A 228 -4.02 -2.35 -8.41
C THR A 228 -4.10 -2.69 -9.91
N GLY A 229 -4.02 -3.98 -10.28
CA GLY A 229 -4.07 -4.44 -11.67
C GLY A 229 -5.47 -4.68 -12.23
N GLY A 230 -6.52 -4.54 -11.42
CA GLY A 230 -7.88 -4.99 -11.75
C GLY A 230 -8.66 -4.18 -12.79
N ASP A 231 -8.20 -2.99 -13.18
CA ASP A 231 -8.88 -2.18 -14.22
C ASP A 231 -8.02 -2.04 -15.49
N ARG A 232 -8.30 -2.91 -16.47
CA ARG A 232 -7.65 -2.91 -17.78
C ARG A 232 -7.72 -1.54 -18.46
N LYS A 233 -8.84 -0.82 -18.32
CA LYS A 233 -9.04 0.47 -19.00
C LYS A 233 -8.10 1.52 -18.42
N ASP A 234 -8.04 1.61 -17.09
CA ASP A 234 -7.15 2.56 -16.41
C ASP A 234 -5.67 2.20 -16.61
N GLY A 235 -5.35 0.90 -16.60
CA GLY A 235 -4.01 0.41 -16.94
C GLY A 235 -3.57 0.80 -18.36
N MET A 236 -4.46 0.67 -19.35
CA MET A 236 -4.15 1.10 -20.73
C MET A 236 -3.97 2.61 -20.85
N LEU A 237 -4.80 3.42 -20.18
CA LEU A 237 -4.61 4.88 -20.14
C LEU A 237 -3.24 5.26 -19.57
N PHE A 238 -2.78 4.55 -18.53
CA PHE A 238 -1.46 4.74 -17.96
C PHE A 238 -0.35 4.43 -18.98
N TYR A 239 -0.39 3.27 -19.64
CA TYR A 239 0.63 2.89 -20.63
C TYR A 239 0.62 3.76 -21.91
N ASP A 240 -0.56 4.21 -22.35
CA ASP A 240 -0.69 5.16 -23.46
C ASP A 240 0.00 6.48 -23.12
N ALA A 241 -0.18 6.97 -21.89
CA ALA A 241 0.49 8.17 -21.39
C ALA A 241 2.01 7.96 -21.37
N LEU A 242 2.51 6.85 -20.83
CA LEU A 242 3.94 6.55 -20.84
C LEU A 242 4.51 6.49 -22.27
N THR A 243 3.79 5.87 -23.19
CA THR A 243 4.21 5.74 -24.59
C THR A 243 4.33 7.12 -25.24
N LYS A 244 3.32 7.97 -25.03
CA LYS A 244 3.32 9.35 -25.53
C LYS A 244 4.48 10.18 -24.99
N HIS A 245 4.85 10.01 -23.72
CA HIS A 245 5.79 10.90 -23.04
C HIS A 245 7.23 10.40 -23.02
N TYR A 246 7.46 9.09 -22.97
CA TYR A 246 8.80 8.48 -22.79
C TYR A 246 9.25 7.56 -23.93
N ASP A 247 8.37 7.22 -24.87
CA ASP A 247 8.70 6.41 -26.05
C ASP A 247 8.47 7.17 -27.36
N LYS A 248 8.86 8.45 -27.40
CA LYS A 248 8.64 9.37 -28.54
C LYS A 248 9.30 8.89 -29.83
N GLU A 249 10.42 8.18 -29.72
CA GLU A 249 11.15 7.60 -30.84
C GLU A 249 10.60 6.22 -31.27
N GLN A 250 9.52 5.75 -30.64
CA GLN A 250 8.88 4.46 -30.95
C GLN A 250 9.86 3.28 -30.90
N LYS A 251 10.76 3.31 -29.91
CA LYS A 251 11.69 2.20 -29.61
C LYS A 251 10.97 1.01 -29.00
N GLY A 252 9.70 1.18 -28.63
CA GLY A 252 8.88 0.17 -27.98
C GLY A 252 9.23 0.01 -26.51
N ILE A 253 9.73 1.04 -25.83
CA ILE A 253 10.17 0.97 -24.43
C ILE A 253 9.03 0.47 -23.52
N ILE A 254 7.79 0.90 -23.78
CA ILE A 254 6.63 0.60 -22.93
C ILE A 254 6.01 -0.78 -23.23
N LYS A 255 6.20 -1.31 -24.44
CA LYS A 255 5.57 -2.56 -24.86
C LYS A 255 5.79 -3.74 -23.88
N PRO A 256 6.99 -3.99 -23.34
CA PRO A 256 7.18 -5.07 -22.37
C PRO A 256 6.34 -4.89 -21.09
N LEU A 257 6.08 -3.65 -20.66
CA LEU A 257 5.26 -3.38 -19.48
C LEU A 257 3.77 -3.63 -19.76
N VAL A 258 3.33 -3.31 -20.97
CA VAL A 258 2.00 -3.69 -21.46
C VAL A 258 1.84 -5.21 -21.53
N ASP A 259 2.84 -5.90 -22.07
CA ASP A 259 2.85 -7.37 -22.15
C ASP A 259 2.82 -8.02 -20.74
N HIS A 260 3.49 -7.42 -19.75
CA HIS A 260 3.42 -7.80 -18.33
C HIS A 260 2.00 -7.64 -17.77
N ALA A 261 1.38 -6.48 -17.93
CA ALA A 261 0.03 -6.24 -17.41
C ALA A 261 -1.02 -7.18 -17.99
N PHE A 262 -0.91 -7.54 -19.27
CA PHE A 262 -1.80 -8.54 -19.88
C PHE A 262 -1.59 -9.93 -19.28
N LEU A 263 -0.34 -10.31 -18.98
CA LEU A 263 -0.04 -11.61 -18.39
C LEU A 263 -0.59 -11.71 -16.95
N ASP A 264 -0.43 -10.67 -16.14
CA ASP A 264 -1.00 -10.61 -14.79
C ASP A 264 -2.52 -10.74 -14.80
N GLU A 265 -3.18 -10.10 -15.77
CA GLU A 265 -4.62 -10.21 -15.94
C GLU A 265 -5.05 -11.64 -16.32
N GLU A 266 -4.29 -12.32 -17.19
CA GLU A 266 -4.54 -13.72 -17.57
C GLU A 266 -4.42 -14.67 -16.36
N TYR A 267 -3.49 -14.40 -15.43
CA TYR A 267 -3.36 -15.20 -14.21
C TYR A 267 -4.49 -14.97 -13.20
N GLY A 268 -5.18 -13.83 -13.25
CA GLY A 268 -6.42 -13.62 -12.51
C GLY A 268 -6.25 -13.64 -10.99
N HIS A 269 -5.21 -12.97 -10.48
CA HIS A 269 -4.91 -12.88 -9.04
C HIS A 269 -5.80 -11.92 -8.25
N ASN A 270 -6.81 -11.35 -8.89
CA ASN A 270 -7.68 -10.37 -8.25
C ASN A 270 -8.33 -10.92 -6.97
N ASP A 271 -8.68 -12.21 -6.88
CA ASP A 271 -9.31 -12.88 -5.73
C ASP A 271 -8.33 -13.67 -4.84
N TRP A 272 -7.04 -13.30 -4.87
CA TRP A 272 -5.97 -14.03 -4.19
C TRP A 272 -6.19 -14.22 -2.69
N LEU A 273 -6.58 -13.15 -1.98
CA LEU A 273 -6.79 -13.20 -0.54
C LEU A 273 -7.95 -14.12 -0.18
N GLU A 274 -9.04 -14.08 -0.94
CA GLU A 274 -10.21 -14.92 -0.77
C GLU A 274 -9.85 -16.41 -0.95
N LYS A 275 -9.03 -16.74 -1.95
CA LYS A 275 -8.50 -18.10 -2.17
C LYS A 275 -7.68 -18.58 -0.96
N VAL A 276 -6.77 -17.76 -0.44
CA VAL A 276 -5.98 -18.12 0.75
C VAL A 276 -6.86 -18.27 1.99
N CYS A 277 -7.76 -17.31 2.25
CA CYS A 277 -8.69 -17.34 3.38
C CYS A 277 -9.62 -18.56 3.33
N SER A 278 -10.02 -19.03 2.15
CA SER A 278 -10.87 -20.22 1.99
C SER A 278 -10.19 -21.52 2.47
N CYS A 279 -8.86 -21.50 2.58
CA CYS A 279 -8.08 -22.61 3.08
C CYS A 279 -7.91 -22.61 4.60
N VAL A 280 -8.35 -21.55 5.29
CA VAL A 280 -8.27 -21.39 6.74
C VAL A 280 -9.65 -21.61 7.35
N ALA A 281 -9.75 -22.41 8.41
CA ALA A 281 -11.03 -22.69 9.06
C ALA A 281 -11.44 -21.61 10.06
N VAL A 282 -10.46 -21.10 10.81
CA VAL A 282 -10.63 -20.08 11.85
C VAL A 282 -9.42 -19.15 11.79
N LEU A 283 -9.66 -17.85 11.85
CA LEU A 283 -8.62 -16.84 11.92
C LEU A 283 -8.69 -16.15 13.28
N ASP A 284 -7.61 -16.18 14.05
CA ASP A 284 -7.54 -15.46 15.32
C ASP A 284 -7.57 -13.95 15.06
N LYS A 285 -8.23 -13.20 15.93
CA LYS A 285 -8.38 -11.76 15.79
C LYS A 285 -7.03 -11.05 15.77
N GLU A 286 -6.13 -11.40 16.69
CA GLU A 286 -4.78 -10.86 16.75
C GLU A 286 -4.02 -11.07 15.43
N ARG A 287 -4.02 -12.31 14.91
CA ARG A 287 -3.43 -12.65 13.61
C ARG A 287 -4.04 -11.85 12.45
N SER A 288 -5.35 -11.59 12.48
CA SER A 288 -6.01 -10.75 11.47
C SER A 288 -5.62 -9.27 11.59
N ASP A 289 -5.48 -8.75 12.81
CA ASP A 289 -5.07 -7.37 13.06
C ASP A 289 -3.60 -7.17 12.64
N GLU A 290 -2.72 -8.14 12.92
CA GLU A 290 -1.33 -8.17 12.46
C GLU A 290 -1.23 -8.21 10.94
N ALA A 291 -2.03 -9.05 10.27
CA ALA A 291 -2.05 -9.13 8.82
C ALA A 291 -2.52 -7.83 8.17
N LEU A 292 -3.54 -7.17 8.73
CA LEU A 292 -3.99 -5.87 8.26
C LEU A 292 -2.90 -4.80 8.49
N SER A 293 -2.25 -4.82 9.64
CA SER A 293 -1.14 -3.92 9.99
C SER A 293 0.04 -4.10 9.04
N ALA A 294 0.37 -5.33 8.66
CA ALA A 294 1.39 -5.62 7.66
C ALA A 294 1.04 -5.02 6.30
N ALA A 295 -0.22 -5.13 5.86
CA ALA A 295 -0.68 -4.52 4.62
C ALA A 295 -0.66 -2.98 4.69
N GLN A 296 -1.05 -2.39 5.82
CA GLN A 296 -0.94 -0.94 6.03
C GLN A 296 0.51 -0.46 6.02
N MET A 297 1.43 -1.19 6.66
CA MET A 297 2.86 -0.87 6.64
C MET A 297 3.42 -0.91 5.21
N LEU A 298 2.94 -1.86 4.38
CA LEU A 298 3.29 -1.89 2.96
C LEU A 298 2.85 -0.59 2.25
N VAL A 299 1.63 -0.12 2.51
CA VAL A 299 1.09 1.13 1.94
C VAL A 299 1.99 2.32 2.30
N GLU A 300 2.34 2.47 3.58
CA GLU A 300 3.25 3.55 4.01
C GLU A 300 4.64 3.42 3.38
N THR A 301 5.15 2.20 3.23
CA THR A 301 6.44 1.95 2.59
C THR A 301 6.40 2.28 1.09
N LEU A 302 5.27 2.05 0.41
CA LEU A 302 5.06 2.45 -0.99
C LEU A 302 5.05 3.97 -1.14
N LYS A 303 4.45 4.72 -0.20
CA LYS A 303 4.52 6.19 -0.19
C LYS A 303 5.98 6.65 -0.09
N MET A 304 6.75 6.10 0.87
CA MET A 304 8.17 6.40 1.01
C MET A 304 8.97 6.06 -0.26
N TRP A 305 8.67 4.95 -0.91
CA TRP A 305 9.31 4.54 -2.16
C TRP A 305 9.07 5.51 -3.31
N THR A 306 7.82 5.96 -3.49
CA THR A 306 7.50 6.97 -4.51
C THR A 306 8.21 8.31 -4.26
N TRP A 307 8.32 8.72 -2.99
CA TRP A 307 9.06 9.92 -2.61
C TRP A 307 10.57 9.78 -2.89
N ASP A 308 11.18 8.69 -2.47
CA ASP A 308 12.62 8.43 -2.64
C ASP A 308 13.00 8.37 -4.13
N MET A 309 12.18 7.71 -4.96
CA MET A 309 12.35 7.73 -6.42
C MET A 309 12.29 9.16 -6.99
N SER A 310 11.35 9.98 -6.52
CA SER A 310 11.18 11.36 -6.97
C SER A 310 12.38 12.24 -6.62
N VAL A 311 12.96 12.07 -5.44
CA VAL A 311 14.07 12.91 -4.97
C VAL A 311 15.41 12.46 -5.56
N HIS A 312 15.65 11.15 -5.60
CA HIS A 312 16.95 10.61 -5.98
C HIS A 312 17.26 10.84 -7.46
N TYR A 313 16.33 10.46 -8.34
CA TYR A 313 16.60 10.40 -9.78
C TYR A 313 16.46 11.74 -10.50
N GLU A 314 15.75 12.70 -9.91
CA GLU A 314 15.53 14.02 -10.51
C GLU A 314 16.84 14.80 -10.72
N ASN A 315 17.82 14.56 -9.85
CA ASN A 315 19.10 15.28 -9.85
C ASN A 315 20.23 14.53 -10.56
N ILE A 316 19.95 13.39 -11.20
CA ILE A 316 20.97 12.57 -11.85
C ILE A 316 20.84 12.68 -13.37
N PRO A 317 21.87 13.11 -14.10
CA PRO A 317 21.86 13.10 -15.56
C PRO A 317 21.69 11.69 -16.14
N PHE A 318 20.96 11.56 -17.24
CA PHE A 318 20.64 10.25 -17.83
C PHE A 318 21.89 9.54 -18.35
N GLU A 319 22.86 10.29 -18.85
CA GLU A 319 24.17 9.80 -19.30
C GLU A 319 24.96 9.20 -18.12
N GLU A 320 24.76 9.72 -16.91
CA GLU A 320 25.37 9.19 -15.71
C GLU A 320 24.71 7.87 -15.29
N LEU A 321 23.38 7.78 -15.38
CA LEU A 321 22.63 6.53 -15.12
C LEU A 321 22.98 5.45 -16.13
N THR A 322 23.26 5.80 -17.38
CA THR A 322 23.63 4.82 -18.41
C THR A 322 25.14 4.60 -18.51
N ASN A 323 25.94 5.21 -17.63
CA ASN A 323 27.39 5.05 -17.61
C ASN A 323 27.78 3.69 -17.01
N ALA A 324 28.47 2.85 -17.79
CA ALA A 324 28.92 1.53 -17.33
C ALA A 324 29.87 1.59 -16.12
N CYS A 325 30.59 2.69 -15.91
CA CYS A 325 31.49 2.86 -14.77
C CYS A 325 30.76 3.06 -13.43
N ARG A 326 29.46 3.40 -13.45
CA ARG A 326 28.63 3.54 -12.23
C ARG A 326 28.36 2.19 -11.54
N TYR A 327 28.47 1.09 -12.27
CA TYR A 327 27.99 -0.24 -11.88
C TYR A 327 29.11 -1.29 -11.72
N ARG A 328 30.33 -0.82 -11.46
CA ARG A 328 31.54 -1.64 -11.36
C ARG A 328 31.87 -2.02 -9.92
#